data_AF-A0A7Y6YM77-F1
#
_entry.id   AF-A0A7Y6YM77-F1
#
_cell.length_a   1.000
_cell.length_b   1.000
_cell.length_c   1.000
_cell.angle_alpha   90.00
_cell.angle_beta   90.00
_cell.angle_gamma   90.00
#
_symmetry.space_group_name_H-M   'P 1'
#
loop_
_entity.id
_entity.type
_entity.pdbx_description
1 polymer ?
#
loop_
_entity_poly.entity_id
_entity_poly.type
_entity_poly.pdbx_seq_one_letter_code
_entity_poly.pdbx_strand_id
1 'polypeptide(L)'
;GGMILFDTRDADLAASGATSPAARRLQQIALPLDIPPLEVVPEDHVLTRAFYLLQAFPGRHGRGPVWVEAAPPDAEQAEGIPFRNLNDGVTPVVIGGNDWAAAWAVDDNGRPLLPVGRGYAGERQRELAFRFGVNLVMHVLTGNYKSDQVHVPALLDRLGQ
;
A
#
# COMPACT_ATOMS: atom_id res chain seq x y z
N GLY A 1 5.36 5.99 14.35
CA GLY A 1 5.91 4.67 13.98
C GLY A 1 6.49 4.74 12.58
N GLY A 2 7.36 3.81 12.21
CA GLY A 2 7.84 3.65 10.83
C GLY A 2 6.99 2.63 10.06
N MET A 3 7.21 2.54 8.75
CA MET A 3 6.62 1.52 7.87
C MET A 3 7.73 0.66 7.26
N ILE A 4 7.45 -0.64 7.06
CA ILE A 4 8.26 -1.53 6.24
C ILE A 4 7.48 -1.95 4.98
N LEU A 5 8.08 -1.77 3.80
CA LEU A 5 7.57 -2.29 2.53
C LEU A 5 8.33 -3.57 2.16
N PHE A 6 7.62 -4.70 2.05
CA PHE A 6 8.15 -5.93 1.48
C PHE A 6 7.71 -6.07 0.02
N ASP A 7 8.66 -5.88 -0.90
CA ASP A 7 8.49 -6.12 -2.34
C ASP A 7 9.10 -7.48 -2.71
N THR A 8 8.28 -8.53 -2.79
CA THR A 8 8.73 -9.92 -3.02
C THR A 8 9.04 -10.23 -4.48
N ARG A 9 8.60 -9.37 -5.42
CA ARG A 9 8.89 -9.42 -6.86
C ARG A 9 8.48 -10.72 -7.57
N ASP A 10 7.52 -11.45 -7.01
CA ASP A 10 7.17 -12.81 -7.40
C ASP A 10 5.69 -12.96 -7.81
N ALA A 11 4.98 -11.85 -8.07
CA ALA A 11 3.56 -11.92 -8.44
C ALA A 11 3.32 -12.66 -9.77
N ASP A 12 4.30 -12.72 -10.66
CA ASP A 12 4.24 -13.57 -11.87
C ASP A 12 4.34 -15.06 -11.55
N LEU A 13 5.04 -15.43 -10.48
CA LEU A 13 5.18 -16.81 -10.02
C LEU A 13 4.01 -17.25 -9.12
N ALA A 14 3.47 -16.33 -8.32
CA ALA A 14 2.38 -16.59 -7.38
C ALA A 14 1.08 -17.04 -8.06
N ALA A 15 0.86 -16.65 -9.32
CA ALA A 15 -0.28 -17.08 -10.13
C ALA A 15 -0.35 -18.61 -10.37
N SER A 16 0.75 -19.34 -10.12
CA SER A 16 0.83 -20.80 -10.27
C SER A 16 0.31 -21.60 -9.07
N GLY A 17 -0.12 -20.94 -7.98
CA GLY A 17 -0.68 -21.58 -6.78
C GLY A 17 0.34 -22.20 -5.82
N ALA A 18 1.64 -22.17 -6.16
CA ALA A 18 2.71 -22.60 -5.28
C ALA A 18 3.34 -21.42 -4.52
N THR A 19 3.70 -21.62 -3.25
CA THR A 19 4.46 -20.61 -2.49
C THR A 19 5.86 -20.44 -3.10
N SER A 20 6.11 -19.25 -3.63
CA SER A 20 7.39 -18.92 -4.26
C SER A 20 8.55 -19.01 -3.24
N PRO A 21 9.81 -19.16 -3.71
CA PRO A 21 10.96 -19.03 -2.85
C PRO A 21 11.03 -17.68 -2.11
N ALA A 22 10.59 -16.58 -2.75
CA ALA A 22 10.56 -15.25 -2.15
C ALA A 22 9.54 -15.14 -1.02
N ALA A 23 8.33 -15.70 -1.20
CA ALA A 23 7.30 -15.76 -0.18
C ALA A 23 7.75 -16.60 1.03
N ARG A 24 8.42 -17.75 0.79
CA ARG A 24 9.05 -18.54 1.86
C ARG A 24 10.13 -17.75 2.61
N ARG A 25 10.94 -16.98 1.88
CA ARG A 25 11.97 -16.13 2.49
C ARG A 25 11.35 -15.02 3.32
N LEU A 26 10.28 -14.39 2.85
CA LEU A 26 9.52 -13.39 3.59
C LEU A 26 9.01 -13.96 4.92
N GLN A 27 8.38 -15.14 4.89
CA GLN A 27 7.93 -15.81 6.11
C GLN A 27 9.08 -16.00 7.11
N GLN A 28 10.24 -16.47 6.65
CA GLN A 28 11.40 -16.68 7.52
C GLN A 28 11.93 -15.39 8.16
N ILE A 29 12.01 -14.28 7.41
CA ILE A 29 12.50 -13.00 7.94
C ILE A 29 11.43 -12.28 8.77
N ALA A 30 10.15 -12.61 8.59
CA ALA A 30 9.04 -12.07 9.34
C ALA A 30 8.81 -12.79 10.68
N LEU A 31 9.28 -14.03 10.86
CA LEU A 31 9.16 -14.78 12.13
C LEU A 31 9.60 -14.01 13.40
N PRO A 32 10.73 -13.27 13.41
CA PRO A 32 11.14 -12.49 14.57
C PRO A 32 10.44 -11.12 14.67
N LEU A 33 9.63 -10.73 13.68
CA LEU A 33 8.92 -9.46 13.67
C LEU A 33 7.52 -9.66 14.26
N ASP A 34 7.08 -8.71 15.06
CA ASP A 34 5.69 -8.63 15.51
C ASP A 34 4.82 -8.07 14.37
N ILE A 35 4.49 -8.94 13.41
CA ILE A 35 3.66 -8.59 12.26
C ILE A 35 2.18 -8.66 12.70
N PRO A 36 1.42 -7.56 12.61
CA PRO A 36 0.00 -7.58 12.98
C PRO A 36 -0.79 -8.48 12.01
N PRO A 37 -2.04 -8.85 12.33
CA PRO A 37 -2.94 -9.49 11.38
C PRO A 37 -2.97 -8.72 10.06
N LEU A 38 -3.03 -9.43 8.94
CA LEU A 38 -2.97 -8.83 7.60
C LEU A 38 -4.29 -9.02 6.86
N GLU A 39 -4.67 -8.01 6.08
CA GLU A 39 -5.74 -8.09 5.09
C GLU A 39 -5.26 -7.58 3.73
N VAL A 40 -5.94 -7.98 2.65
CA VAL A 40 -5.71 -7.38 1.33
C VAL A 40 -6.17 -5.93 1.40
N VAL A 41 -5.37 -5.00 0.84
CA VAL A 41 -5.65 -3.56 0.93
C VAL A 41 -7.09 -3.26 0.52
N PRO A 42 -7.91 -2.77 1.46
CA PRO A 42 -9.28 -2.40 1.14
C PRO A 42 -9.36 -1.21 0.19
N GLU A 43 -10.47 -1.09 -0.55
CA GLU A 43 -10.70 0.06 -1.46
C GLU A 43 -10.72 1.40 -0.71
N ASP A 44 -11.16 1.40 0.55
CA ASP A 44 -11.25 2.58 1.40
C ASP A 44 -9.95 2.92 2.16
N HIS A 45 -8.90 2.12 1.97
CA HIS A 45 -7.62 2.30 2.65
C HIS A 45 -6.93 3.61 2.28
N VAL A 46 -6.31 4.30 3.23
CA VAL A 46 -5.66 5.61 3.02
C VAL A 46 -4.60 5.62 1.90
N LEU A 47 -3.90 4.51 1.68
CA LEU A 47 -2.95 4.35 0.56
C LEU A 47 -3.56 4.55 -0.83
N THR A 48 -4.87 4.38 -1.00
CA THR A 48 -5.56 4.65 -2.28
C THR A 48 -5.69 6.14 -2.58
N ARG A 49 -5.44 7.01 -1.58
CA ARG A 49 -5.76 8.45 -1.64
C ARG A 49 -4.87 9.36 -0.79
N ALA A 50 -3.69 8.88 -0.42
CA ALA A 50 -2.71 9.66 0.33
C ALA A 50 -2.32 10.93 -0.45
N PHE A 51 -1.95 10.78 -1.73
CA PHE A 51 -1.66 11.89 -2.64
C PHE A 51 -2.43 11.78 -3.95
N TYR A 52 -2.21 10.72 -4.71
CA TYR A 52 -2.99 10.33 -5.89
C TYR A 52 -4.18 9.47 -5.51
N LEU A 53 -5.27 9.56 -6.29
CA LEU A 53 -6.37 8.61 -6.26
C LEU A 53 -6.03 7.38 -7.12
N LEU A 54 -5.95 6.21 -6.49
CA LEU A 54 -5.55 4.94 -7.11
C LEU A 54 -6.56 3.84 -6.74
N GLN A 55 -6.91 3.01 -7.72
CA GLN A 55 -7.74 1.81 -7.50
C GLN A 55 -6.90 0.53 -7.36
N ALA A 56 -5.63 0.60 -7.76
CA ALA A 56 -4.72 -0.52 -7.73
C ALA A 56 -3.28 -0.01 -7.58
N PHE A 57 -2.39 -0.91 -7.15
CA PHE A 57 -0.98 -0.61 -6.88
C PHE A 57 -0.04 -1.44 -7.77
N PRO A 58 -0.11 -1.30 -9.10
CA PRO A 58 0.72 -2.09 -10.00
C PRO A 58 2.21 -1.73 -9.85
N GLY A 59 3.09 -2.71 -10.07
CA GLY A 59 4.53 -2.53 -10.25
C GLY A 59 4.92 -3.01 -11.64
N ARG A 60 6.02 -3.77 -11.78
CA ARG A 60 6.31 -4.51 -13.01
C ARG A 60 5.22 -5.54 -13.32
N HIS A 61 4.61 -6.10 -12.28
CA HIS A 61 3.47 -6.99 -12.33
C HIS A 61 2.20 -6.27 -11.88
N GLY A 62 1.08 -6.52 -12.58
CA GLY A 62 -0.15 -5.73 -12.43
C GLY A 62 -1.29 -6.40 -11.66
N ARG A 63 -1.10 -7.62 -11.12
CA ARG A 63 -2.20 -8.45 -10.57
C ARG A 63 -1.91 -9.14 -9.23
N GLY A 64 -0.81 -8.82 -8.56
CA GLY A 64 -0.52 -9.38 -7.23
C GLY A 64 -1.38 -8.69 -6.16
N PRO A 65 -1.95 -9.44 -5.20
CA PRO A 65 -2.58 -8.82 -4.04
C PRO A 65 -1.53 -8.03 -3.24
N VAL A 66 -1.97 -6.91 -2.69
CA VAL A 66 -1.18 -6.11 -1.74
C VAL A 66 -1.81 -6.28 -0.37
N TRP A 67 -1.00 -6.50 0.64
CA TRP A 67 -1.43 -6.73 2.00
C TRP A 67 -0.96 -5.61 2.92
N VAL A 68 -1.81 -5.22 3.86
CA VAL A 68 -1.58 -4.20 4.89
C VAL A 68 -1.99 -4.76 6.24
N GLU A 69 -1.67 -4.06 7.32
CA GLU A 69 -2.27 -4.33 8.63
C GLU A 69 -3.80 -4.33 8.52
N ALA A 70 -4.43 -5.36 9.10
CA ALA A 70 -5.87 -5.50 9.14
C ALA A 70 -6.50 -4.49 10.10
N ALA A 71 -7.63 -3.96 9.67
CA ALA A 71 -8.56 -3.21 10.50
C ALA A 71 -8.91 -3.98 11.80
N PRO A 72 -9.07 -3.28 12.94
CA PRO A 72 -9.75 -3.83 14.10
C PRO A 72 -11.13 -4.39 13.71
N PRO A 73 -11.58 -5.53 14.27
CA PRO A 73 -12.86 -6.14 13.91
C PRO A 73 -14.09 -5.24 14.15
N ASP A 74 -13.98 -4.27 15.05
CA ASP A 74 -14.97 -3.27 15.43
C ASP A 74 -14.84 -1.96 14.66
N ALA A 75 -13.94 -1.86 13.68
CA ALA A 75 -13.78 -0.68 12.86
C ALA A 75 -14.96 -0.50 11.90
N GLU A 76 -15.92 0.34 12.29
CA GLU A 76 -17.07 0.68 11.48
C GLU A 76 -16.81 1.88 10.56
N GLN A 77 -17.51 1.87 9.42
CA GLN A 77 -17.60 3.04 8.55
C GLN A 77 -18.69 3.95 9.10
N ALA A 78 -18.29 5.14 9.58
CA ALA A 78 -19.24 6.10 10.10
C ALA A 78 -20.17 6.62 8.98
N GLU A 79 -21.44 6.81 9.31
CA GLU A 79 -22.47 7.22 8.36
C GLU A 79 -22.11 8.58 7.70
N GLY A 80 -22.14 8.63 6.36
CA GLY A 80 -21.74 9.81 5.59
C GLY A 80 -20.24 9.98 5.34
N ILE A 81 -19.39 9.09 5.87
CA ILE A 81 -17.94 9.10 5.65
C ILE A 81 -17.57 7.89 4.76
N PRO A 82 -16.94 8.08 3.59
CA PRO A 82 -16.71 6.99 2.63
C PRO A 82 -15.56 6.04 3.03
N PHE A 83 -15.22 5.94 4.32
CA PHE A 83 -14.08 5.16 4.82
C PHE A 83 -14.21 4.78 6.29
N ARG A 84 -13.70 3.59 6.63
CA ARG A 84 -13.58 3.14 8.01
C ARG A 84 -12.57 3.98 8.79
N ASN A 85 -12.84 4.13 10.08
CA ASN A 85 -11.92 4.80 10.99
C ASN A 85 -10.82 3.82 11.43
N LEU A 86 -9.82 3.64 10.55
CA LEU A 86 -8.78 2.64 10.70
C LEU A 86 -7.53 3.28 11.27
N ASN A 87 -7.30 3.11 12.58
CA ASN A 87 -6.12 3.53 13.33
C ASN A 87 -5.67 4.99 13.13
N ASP A 88 -5.38 5.65 14.23
CA ASP A 88 -4.72 6.95 14.33
C ASP A 88 -3.23 6.95 13.86
N GLY A 89 -2.79 5.90 13.16
CA GLY A 89 -1.39 5.60 12.87
C GLY A 89 -1.06 5.30 11.40
N VAL A 90 0.24 5.31 11.10
CA VAL A 90 0.79 4.79 9.84
C VAL A 90 0.73 3.27 9.86
N THR A 91 0.13 2.66 8.84
CA THR A 91 0.21 1.21 8.59
C THR A 91 1.68 0.75 8.69
N PRO A 92 2.05 -0.13 9.64
CA PRO A 92 3.45 -0.45 9.92
C PRO A 92 4.07 -1.36 8.85
N VAL A 93 3.25 -2.04 8.05
CA VAL A 93 3.70 -2.99 7.04
C VAL A 93 2.86 -2.94 5.77
N VAL A 94 3.53 -3.00 4.61
CA VAL A 94 2.92 -3.23 3.30
C VAL A 94 3.66 -4.37 2.62
N ILE A 95 2.94 -5.35 2.07
CA ILE A 95 3.52 -6.54 1.43
C ILE A 95 2.92 -6.71 0.04
N GLY A 96 3.75 -6.91 -0.98
CA GLY A 96 3.26 -7.33 -2.29
C GLY A 96 4.37 -7.83 -3.20
N GLY A 97 3.97 -8.60 -4.22
CA GLY A 97 4.89 -9.19 -5.21
C GLY A 97 4.98 -8.41 -6.52
N ASN A 98 4.48 -7.18 -6.56
CA ASN A 98 4.28 -6.45 -7.82
C ASN A 98 5.59 -5.96 -8.46
N ASP A 99 6.75 -6.13 -7.82
CA ASP A 99 8.07 -5.70 -8.31
C ASP A 99 8.08 -4.19 -8.60
N TRP A 100 7.75 -3.42 -7.56
CA TRP A 100 7.73 -1.96 -7.65
C TRP A 100 9.13 -1.40 -7.81
N ALA A 101 10.12 -2.00 -7.14
CA ALA A 101 11.51 -1.58 -7.26
C ALA A 101 11.97 -1.58 -8.72
N ALA A 102 11.64 -2.61 -9.50
CA ALA A 102 11.93 -2.64 -10.94
C ALA A 102 11.15 -1.61 -11.75
N ALA A 103 9.90 -1.34 -11.38
CA ALA A 103 9.09 -0.31 -12.05
C ALA A 103 9.64 1.10 -11.83
N TRP A 104 10.21 1.36 -10.64
CA TRP A 104 10.82 2.64 -10.25
C TRP A 104 12.27 2.79 -10.70
N ALA A 105 12.96 1.69 -11.04
CA ALA A 105 14.36 1.68 -11.39
C ALA A 105 14.62 2.45 -12.71
N VAL A 106 15.48 3.47 -12.62
CA VAL A 106 15.93 4.31 -13.74
C VAL A 106 17.46 4.41 -13.76
N ASP A 107 18.02 4.66 -14.95
CA ASP A 107 19.44 5.02 -15.12
C ASP A 107 19.71 6.49 -14.78
N ASP A 108 20.96 6.92 -14.87
CA ASP A 108 21.39 8.30 -14.60
C ASP A 108 20.74 9.34 -15.54
N ASN A 109 20.20 8.91 -16.69
CA ASN A 109 19.48 9.76 -17.65
C ASN A 109 17.96 9.71 -17.43
N GLY A 110 17.48 9.06 -16.36
CA GLY A 110 16.07 8.90 -16.05
C GLY A 110 15.34 7.87 -16.93
N ARG A 111 16.06 7.04 -17.69
CA ARG A 111 15.46 6.01 -18.54
C ARG A 111 15.16 4.77 -17.72
N PRO A 112 14.00 4.11 -17.90
CA PRO A 112 13.69 2.89 -17.18
C PRO A 112 14.72 1.78 -17.40
N LEU A 113 15.17 1.15 -16.32
CA LEU A 113 16.13 0.02 -16.38
C LEU A 113 15.48 -1.30 -16.79
N LEU A 114 14.20 -1.50 -16.44
CA LEU A 114 13.46 -2.73 -16.68
C LEU A 114 12.14 -2.44 -17.40
N PRO A 115 11.70 -3.28 -18.34
CA PRO A 115 10.42 -3.11 -19.02
C PRO A 115 9.26 -3.33 -18.06
N VAL A 116 8.20 -2.55 -18.24
CA VAL A 116 6.91 -2.71 -17.56
C VAL A 116 5.86 -2.83 -18.66
N GLY A 117 5.19 -3.98 -18.76
CA GLY A 117 4.19 -4.23 -19.79
C GLY A 117 4.71 -4.02 -21.22
N ARG A 118 3.81 -3.60 -22.14
CA ARG A 118 4.13 -3.30 -23.54
C ARG A 118 3.39 -2.06 -24.01
N GLY A 119 4.05 -1.27 -24.84
CA GLY A 119 3.46 -0.08 -25.47
C GLY A 119 2.85 0.90 -24.47
N TYR A 120 1.80 1.61 -24.89
CA TYR A 120 1.13 2.62 -24.07
C TYR A 120 0.59 2.09 -22.73
N ALA A 121 0.07 0.85 -22.71
CA ALA A 121 -0.41 0.25 -21.48
C ALA A 121 0.72 0.02 -20.46
N GLY A 122 1.93 -0.32 -20.94
CA GLY A 122 3.12 -0.47 -20.11
C GLY A 122 3.57 0.85 -19.48
N GLU A 123 3.60 1.93 -20.26
CA GLU A 123 3.93 3.27 -19.76
C GLU A 123 2.93 3.75 -18.70
N ARG A 124 1.63 3.54 -18.96
CA ARG A 124 0.57 3.84 -17.96
C ARG A 124 0.73 3.01 -16.69
N GLN A 125 1.09 1.74 -16.80
CA GLN A 125 1.31 0.88 -15.64
C GLN A 125 2.52 1.37 -14.81
N ARG A 126 3.62 1.77 -15.48
CA ARG A 126 4.78 2.36 -14.80
C ARG A 126 4.43 3.67 -14.10
N GLU A 127 3.65 4.53 -14.76
CA GLU A 127 3.18 5.77 -14.16
C GLU A 127 2.37 5.49 -12.87
N LEU A 128 1.45 4.52 -12.90
CA LEU A 128 0.70 4.10 -11.72
C LEU A 128 1.62 3.55 -10.61
N ALA A 129 2.68 2.83 -10.97
CA ALA A 129 3.68 2.38 -10.01
C ALA A 129 4.38 3.55 -9.32
N PHE A 130 4.79 4.59 -10.07
CA PHE A 130 5.37 5.81 -9.47
C PHE A 130 4.37 6.51 -8.56
N ARG A 131 3.10 6.64 -8.97
CA ARG A 131 2.04 7.25 -8.14
C ARG A 131 1.83 6.48 -6.85
N PHE A 132 1.92 5.14 -6.88
CA PHE A 132 1.89 4.33 -5.67
C PHE A 132 3.09 4.62 -4.76
N GLY A 133 4.29 4.72 -5.31
CA GLY A 133 5.49 5.12 -4.56
C GLY A 133 5.33 6.48 -3.87
N VAL A 134 4.74 7.45 -4.56
CA VAL A 134 4.40 8.76 -3.95
C VAL A 134 3.37 8.60 -2.84
N ASN A 135 2.30 7.82 -3.04
CA ASN A 135 1.30 7.57 -1.99
C ASN A 135 1.92 6.91 -0.75
N LEU A 136 2.82 5.94 -0.92
CA LEU A 136 3.56 5.32 0.18
C LEU A 136 4.38 6.34 0.96
N VAL A 137 5.22 7.13 0.28
CA VAL A 137 6.06 8.14 0.92
C VAL A 137 5.21 9.19 1.63
N MET A 138 4.14 9.65 1.00
CA MET A 138 3.22 10.61 1.59
C MET A 138 2.54 10.04 2.83
N HIS A 139 2.00 8.82 2.77
CA HIS A 139 1.39 8.16 3.93
C HIS A 139 2.37 8.01 5.11
N VAL A 140 3.62 7.61 4.83
CA VAL A 140 4.66 7.49 5.87
C VAL A 140 5.03 8.85 6.48
N LEU A 141 5.16 9.89 5.66
CA LEU A 141 5.63 11.21 6.13
C LEU A 141 4.55 12.06 6.78
N THR A 142 3.29 11.92 6.35
CA THR A 142 2.18 12.74 6.87
C THR A 142 1.29 11.99 7.84
N GLY A 143 1.51 10.69 8.00
CA GLY A 143 0.59 9.83 8.74
C GLY A 143 -0.81 9.92 8.18
N ASN A 144 -1.77 9.89 9.09
CA ASN A 144 -3.20 9.91 8.82
C ASN A 144 -3.79 11.33 8.77
N TYR A 145 -3.03 12.40 8.47
CA TYR A 145 -3.53 13.79 8.49
C TYR A 145 -4.92 14.01 7.84
N LYS A 146 -5.28 13.21 6.82
CA LYS A 146 -6.61 13.24 6.19
C LYS A 146 -7.70 12.46 6.95
N SER A 147 -7.36 11.39 7.66
CA SER A 147 -8.24 10.69 8.59
C SER A 147 -8.48 11.50 9.86
N ASP A 148 -7.50 12.31 10.30
CA ASP A 148 -7.66 13.23 11.44
C ASP A 148 -8.74 14.30 11.20
N GLN A 149 -8.92 14.76 9.95
CA GLN A 149 -9.98 15.72 9.61
C GLN A 149 -11.39 15.19 9.89
N VAL A 150 -11.59 13.87 9.88
CA VAL A 150 -12.89 13.26 10.21
C VAL A 150 -13.19 13.31 11.70
N HIS A 151 -12.17 13.41 12.55
CA HIS A 151 -12.35 13.50 14.00
C HIS A 151 -12.64 14.92 14.49
N VAL A 152 -12.40 15.93 13.65
CA VAL A 152 -12.57 17.35 14.01
C VAL A 152 -13.98 17.67 14.52
N PRO A 153 -15.09 17.23 13.89
CA PRO A 153 -16.43 17.48 14.41
C PRO A 153 -16.65 16.89 15.82
N ALA A 154 -16.22 15.64 16.05
CA ALA A 154 -16.36 14.97 17.35
C ALA A 154 -15.49 15.60 18.45
N LEU A 155 -14.34 16.18 18.09
CA LEU A 155 -13.48 16.93 19.01
C LEU A 155 -14.10 18.28 19.40
N LEU A 156 -14.75 18.96 18.46
CA LEU A 156 -15.45 20.23 18.73
C LEU A 156 -16.66 20.03 19.65
N ASP A 157 -17.43 18.95 19.50
CA ASP A 157 -18.55 18.62 20.38
C ASP A 157 -18.12 18.36 21.83
N ARG A 158 -16.93 17.77 22.04
CA ARG A 158 -16.37 17.51 23.38
C ARG A 158 -15.80 18.76 24.04
N LEU A 159 -15.35 19.76 23.27
CA LEU A 159 -14.84 21.04 23.78
C LEU A 159 -15.97 22.06 24.03
N GLY A 160 -17.16 21.83 23.49
CA GLY A 160 -18.37 22.63 23.71
C GLY A 160 -19.20 22.23 24.94
N GLN A 161 -18.75 21.22 25.71
CA GLN A 161 -19.28 20.84 27.03
C GLN A 161 -18.32 21.30 28.13
#